data_AF-A0AAE0RN52-F1
#
_entry.id   AF-A0AAE0RN52-F1
#
_cell.length_a   1.000
_cell.length_b   1.000
_cell.length_c   1.000
_cell.angle_alpha   90.00
_cell.angle_beta   90.00
_cell.angle_gamma   90.00
#
_symmetry.space_group_name_H-M   'P 1'
#
loop_
_entity.id
_entity.type
_entity.pdbx_description
1 polymer ?
#
loop_
_entity_poly.entity_id
_entity_poly.type
_entity_poly.pdbx_seq_one_letter_code
_entity_poly.pdbx_strand_id
1 'polypeptide(L)'
;MASVTSGHSYSIIYNTDSNVDDNSTFRFSCIAVSSESRYTSVVPKNCREHQTPYSYAMAHDGSNIGSKLTMQATTTCGSTSGTYSYCVFPSQFMNSVWHDSTKGDITFTNTTMSGWEFSTYGHTVTNWKCWDSTLFETQGYLVLKLSDTISAQTPKSAYMCMKMTKLSNNSYYYYLVQAQNPLVGEERILTSDNDTLTDISTLCNMQHIEPKEQFHVLVKQGFQVASKQDCPNAVRGNFDYTYRGSDNITRCQSTNDRWTVCQDNQTMTFDYSTCSQKMAYSNGGVVWCVASIVGSYTYVMVYNNDTSVDNVNTFRFTCFAVTNNGTFASMAPRNCTENQSPTAFATSQNGSNIGATLTMSAYASCREDNTCSLPSNLQNSIWHDSTKGDLAFTNSSMQGWSMSVFGHTVQNWECLNSSLFASQGYIILRLSDTISGNVPHYGYMCMRLTKVSDYSYYYYLVRGPSDLVGKERIFITTNGSVTDLNSLCVLANIERAEQFHALIKSGSLRYGERLFYVCILLLLNV
;
A
#
# COMPACT_ATOMS: atom_id res chain seq x y z
N MET A 1 17.57 -28.43 0.13
CA MET A 1 18.79 -27.61 0.08
C MET A 1 18.38 -26.15 0.06
N ALA A 2 18.63 -25.41 1.13
CA ALA A 2 18.48 -23.96 1.19
C ALA A 2 19.86 -23.39 1.53
N SER A 3 20.38 -22.46 0.72
CA SER A 3 21.62 -21.74 1.03
C SER A 3 21.28 -20.37 1.58
N VAL A 4 21.77 -20.07 2.78
CA VAL A 4 21.76 -18.72 3.34
C VAL A 4 23.15 -18.12 3.10
N THR A 5 23.20 -16.97 2.42
CA THR A 5 24.44 -16.23 2.18
C THR A 5 24.81 -15.40 3.41
N SER A 6 25.48 -16.01 4.38
CA SER A 6 26.29 -15.29 5.37
C SER A 6 27.39 -16.18 5.96
N GLY A 7 28.50 -16.33 5.24
CA GLY A 7 29.82 -16.73 5.76
C GLY A 7 30.00 -18.11 6.42
N HIS A 8 28.92 -18.80 6.81
CA HIS A 8 28.95 -20.11 7.46
C HIS A 8 27.84 -20.95 6.83
N SER A 9 28.23 -21.99 6.09
CA SER A 9 27.30 -22.98 5.54
C SER A 9 27.30 -24.20 6.45
N TYR A 10 26.18 -24.44 7.13
CA TYR A 10 25.96 -25.69 7.84
C TYR A 10 25.27 -26.67 6.88
N SER A 11 25.92 -27.79 6.59
CA SER A 11 25.34 -28.87 5.79
C SER A 11 25.09 -30.08 6.67
N ILE A 12 23.84 -30.53 6.72
CA ILE A 12 23.47 -31.83 7.31
C ILE A 12 23.39 -32.82 6.15
N ILE A 13 24.31 -33.78 6.10
CA ILE A 13 24.27 -34.86 5.12
C ILE A 13 23.51 -36.03 5.75
N TYR A 14 22.39 -36.41 5.13
CA TYR A 14 21.69 -37.65 5.41
C TYR A 14 22.24 -38.74 4.50
N ASN A 15 22.65 -39.88 5.06
CA ASN A 15 22.83 -41.11 4.29
C ASN A 15 21.62 -42.01 4.56
N THR A 16 20.82 -42.26 3.54
CA THR A 16 19.74 -43.25 3.60
C THR A 16 20.19 -44.48 2.82
N ASP A 17 20.95 -45.34 3.47
CA ASP A 17 21.14 -46.70 2.97
C ASP A 17 20.04 -47.58 3.59
N SER A 18 19.09 -48.03 2.78
CA SER A 18 17.89 -48.72 3.24
C SER A 18 18.09 -50.22 3.45
N ASN A 19 19.30 -50.68 3.75
CA ASN A 19 19.60 -52.08 4.07
C ASN A 19 20.80 -52.21 5.01
N VAL A 20 20.60 -52.10 6.33
CA VAL A 20 21.53 -52.62 7.33
C VAL A 20 20.73 -53.15 8.53
N ASP A 21 20.94 -54.43 8.87
CA ASP A 21 20.27 -55.15 9.95
C ASP A 21 20.53 -54.58 11.36
N ASP A 22 19.55 -54.83 12.24
CA ASP A 22 19.48 -54.46 13.65
C ASP A 22 20.64 -55.05 14.49
N ASN A 23 21.82 -54.41 14.52
CA ASN A 23 22.65 -54.29 15.74
C ASN A 23 23.98 -53.49 15.63
N SER A 24 24.24 -52.72 14.58
CA SER A 24 25.48 -51.93 14.55
C SER A 24 25.35 -50.61 15.30
N THR A 25 26.25 -50.36 16.26
CA THR A 25 26.43 -49.06 16.90
C THR A 25 26.82 -48.02 15.85
N PHE A 26 25.92 -47.07 15.56
CA PHE A 26 26.22 -45.93 14.71
C PHE A 26 27.13 -44.94 15.45
N ARG A 27 28.32 -44.67 14.91
CA ARG A 27 29.12 -43.50 15.30
C ARG A 27 28.89 -42.40 14.28
N PHE A 28 28.33 -41.28 14.73
CA PHE A 28 28.28 -40.05 13.94
C PHE A 28 29.41 -39.12 14.40
N SER A 29 30.17 -38.59 13.44
CA SER A 29 31.17 -37.55 13.67
C SER A 29 30.63 -36.22 13.16
N CYS A 30 30.53 -35.23 14.05
CA CYS A 30 30.29 -33.85 13.65
C CYS A 30 31.60 -33.27 13.07
N ILE A 31 31.60 -32.86 11.81
CA ILE A 31 32.74 -32.16 11.21
C ILE A 31 32.37 -30.68 11.09
N ALA A 32 33.06 -29.84 11.86
CA ALA A 32 33.12 -28.41 11.61
C ALA A 32 34.19 -28.17 10.54
N VAL A 33 33.81 -27.61 9.39
CA VAL A 33 34.77 -27.22 8.35
C VAL A 33 34.98 -25.72 8.46
N SER A 34 36.17 -25.29 8.92
CA SER A 34 36.59 -23.90 8.79
C SER A 34 37.20 -23.67 7.40
N SER A 35 36.78 -22.60 6.73
CA SER A 35 37.26 -22.25 5.40
C SER A 35 38.57 -21.46 5.46
N GLU A 36 39.68 -22.16 5.70
CA GLU A 36 41.01 -21.66 5.33
C GLU A 36 41.81 -22.73 4.58
N SER A 37 41.91 -22.61 3.26
CA SER A 37 43.12 -22.92 2.46
C SER A 37 42.92 -22.71 0.96
N ARG A 38 44.00 -22.27 0.30
CA ARG A 38 44.10 -21.85 -1.10
C ARG A 38 44.54 -22.99 -2.02
N TYR A 39 44.19 -22.86 -3.31
CA TYR A 39 44.76 -23.50 -4.52
C TYR A 39 44.84 -25.04 -4.60
N THR A 40 44.20 -25.63 -5.63
CA THR A 40 44.90 -26.29 -6.76
C THR A 40 43.92 -26.76 -7.83
N SER A 41 44.34 -26.61 -9.10
CA SER A 41 43.62 -27.04 -10.30
C SER A 41 43.73 -28.54 -10.53
N VAL A 42 42.67 -29.18 -11.04
CA VAL A 42 42.77 -30.39 -11.89
C VAL A 42 41.62 -30.41 -12.92
N VAL A 43 41.99 -30.54 -14.19
CA VAL A 43 41.22 -30.97 -15.38
C VAL A 43 42.16 -31.97 -16.10
N PRO A 44 41.75 -32.94 -16.98
CA PRO A 44 40.44 -33.46 -17.45
C PRO A 44 40.30 -35.01 -17.47
N LYS A 45 39.11 -35.55 -17.84
CA LYS A 45 38.97 -36.55 -18.94
C LYS A 45 37.50 -36.89 -19.36
N ASN A 46 37.21 -36.62 -20.65
CA ASN A 46 36.45 -37.35 -21.69
C ASN A 46 35.07 -38.00 -21.45
N CYS A 47 34.10 -37.64 -22.32
CA CYS A 47 33.40 -38.55 -23.26
C CYS A 47 32.72 -37.80 -24.43
N ARG A 48 32.76 -38.42 -25.63
CA ARG A 48 32.38 -38.00 -27.01
C ARG A 48 30.94 -38.45 -27.38
N GLU A 49 30.12 -37.64 -28.08
CA GLU A 49 29.75 -37.56 -29.54
C GLU A 49 28.50 -38.34 -30.04
N HIS A 50 27.82 -37.68 -31.02
CA HIS A 50 26.76 -38.07 -31.99
C HIS A 50 25.28 -37.77 -31.59
N GLN A 51 24.38 -37.19 -32.42
CA GLN A 51 24.32 -36.80 -33.85
C GLN A 51 23.20 -35.73 -34.09
N THR A 52 23.32 -34.95 -35.18
CA THR A 52 22.50 -33.80 -35.70
C THR A 52 21.39 -34.24 -36.71
N PRO A 53 20.61 -33.40 -37.47
CA PRO A 53 20.68 -31.94 -37.70
C PRO A 53 19.36 -31.12 -37.86
N TYR A 54 19.46 -29.78 -37.71
CA TYR A 54 18.71 -28.78 -38.48
C TYR A 54 19.70 -27.75 -39.05
N SER A 55 19.45 -27.30 -40.28
CA SER A 55 20.37 -26.56 -41.16
C SER A 55 20.33 -25.05 -40.93
N TYR A 56 21.50 -24.40 -40.82
CA TYR A 56 21.68 -22.99 -41.17
C TYR A 56 22.99 -22.83 -41.96
N ALA A 57 22.92 -22.11 -43.07
CA ALA A 57 24.06 -21.77 -43.90
C ALA A 57 24.91 -20.68 -43.22
N MET A 58 26.21 -20.92 -43.09
CA MET A 58 27.20 -19.90 -42.70
C MET A 58 28.16 -19.67 -43.85
N ALA A 59 28.27 -18.41 -44.27
CA ALA A 59 29.37 -17.93 -45.10
C ALA A 59 30.62 -17.77 -44.22
N HIS A 60 31.72 -18.36 -44.67
CA HIS A 60 33.03 -18.27 -44.07
C HIS A 60 33.71 -16.98 -44.56
N ASP A 61 34.11 -16.10 -43.64
CA ASP A 61 35.26 -15.23 -43.87
C ASP A 61 36.28 -15.52 -42.78
N GLY A 62 37.51 -15.76 -43.21
CA GLY A 62 38.60 -16.18 -42.36
C GLY A 62 39.40 -14.98 -41.91
N SER A 63 39.56 -14.79 -40.61
CA SER A 63 40.88 -14.59 -39.97
C SER A 63 40.75 -14.07 -38.53
N ASN A 64 41.63 -14.63 -37.70
CA ASN A 64 42.11 -14.15 -36.40
C ASN A 64 41.29 -14.41 -35.13
N ILE A 65 42.03 -15.06 -34.23
CA ILE A 65 41.68 -15.64 -32.94
C ILE A 65 41.84 -14.55 -31.86
N GLY A 66 40.82 -14.41 -31.01
CA GLY A 66 40.92 -13.71 -29.73
C GLY A 66 40.12 -12.42 -29.64
N SER A 67 38.83 -12.53 -29.35
CA SER A 67 38.06 -11.38 -28.86
C SER A 67 36.88 -11.80 -27.99
N LYS A 68 36.84 -11.14 -26.83
CA LYS A 68 35.79 -11.11 -25.81
C LYS A 68 34.44 -10.83 -26.49
N LEU A 69 33.43 -11.66 -26.23
CA LEU A 69 32.06 -11.40 -26.67
C LEU A 69 31.49 -10.24 -25.85
N THR A 70 31.53 -9.03 -26.38
CA THR A 70 30.81 -7.87 -25.83
C THR A 70 29.55 -7.69 -26.67
N MET A 71 28.37 -8.00 -26.11
CA MET A 71 27.11 -7.62 -26.73
C MET A 71 26.94 -6.09 -26.61
N GLN A 72 27.29 -5.35 -27.66
CA GLN A 72 26.86 -3.98 -27.84
C GLN A 72 25.57 -3.99 -28.66
N ALA A 73 24.44 -3.79 -27.99
CA ALA A 73 23.20 -3.42 -28.66
C ALA A 73 23.39 -2.02 -29.26
N THR A 74 23.64 -1.95 -30.56
CA THR A 74 23.70 -0.68 -31.27
C THR A 74 22.29 -0.34 -31.72
N THR A 75 21.53 0.35 -30.88
CA THR A 75 20.28 0.99 -31.28
C THR A 75 20.64 2.28 -32.03
N THR A 76 20.84 2.17 -33.33
CA THR A 76 20.81 3.35 -34.21
C THR A 76 19.37 3.83 -34.31
N CYS A 77 18.99 4.80 -33.47
CA CYS A 77 17.86 5.67 -33.75
C CYS A 77 18.22 6.53 -34.97
N GLY A 78 17.71 6.14 -36.13
CA GLY A 78 17.69 7.01 -37.30
C GLY A 78 16.89 8.26 -36.96
N SER A 79 17.57 9.40 -36.88
CA SER A 79 16.96 10.72 -36.94
C SER A 79 16.46 10.96 -38.36
N THR A 80 15.25 10.53 -38.66
CA THR A 80 14.51 10.93 -39.87
C THR A 80 13.33 11.81 -39.45
N SER A 81 13.39 13.07 -39.87
CA SER A 81 12.28 14.02 -40.07
C SER A 81 11.01 13.77 -39.25
N GLY A 82 10.81 14.57 -38.20
CA GLY A 82 9.64 14.52 -37.34
C GLY A 82 8.32 14.70 -38.09
N THR A 83 7.72 13.59 -38.51
CA THR A 83 6.27 13.48 -38.59
C THR A 83 5.76 13.62 -37.16
N TYR A 84 5.00 14.68 -36.88
CA TYR A 84 4.32 14.86 -35.60
C TYR A 84 3.52 13.58 -35.30
N SER A 85 4.03 12.78 -34.37
CA SER A 85 3.28 11.69 -33.76
C SER A 85 2.08 12.34 -33.09
N TYR A 86 0.89 12.09 -33.63
CA TYR A 86 -0.35 12.59 -33.04
C TYR A 86 -0.46 12.05 -31.61
N CYS A 87 -0.49 12.94 -30.61
CA CYS A 87 -0.62 12.55 -29.21
C CYS A 87 -1.97 11.86 -29.00
N VAL A 88 -1.94 10.66 -28.43
CA VAL A 88 -3.14 9.93 -28.02
C VAL A 88 -3.15 9.76 -26.51
N PHE A 89 -4.34 9.85 -25.92
CA PHE A 89 -4.50 9.58 -24.49
C PHE A 89 -4.16 8.12 -24.20
N PRO A 90 -3.64 7.80 -22.99
CA PRO A 90 -3.45 6.42 -22.58
C PRO A 90 -4.74 5.59 -22.73
N SER A 91 -4.59 4.32 -23.12
CA SER A 91 -5.69 3.45 -23.55
C SER A 91 -6.87 3.36 -22.58
N GLN A 92 -6.63 3.49 -21.27
CA GLN A 92 -7.65 3.46 -20.23
C GLN A 92 -8.63 4.65 -20.27
N PHE A 93 -8.18 5.80 -20.81
CA PHE A 93 -8.97 7.02 -20.95
C PHE A 93 -9.69 7.08 -22.30
N MET A 94 -9.17 6.44 -23.34
CA MET A 94 -9.75 6.55 -24.69
C MET A 94 -11.25 6.20 -24.70
N ASN A 95 -12.05 7.09 -25.31
CA ASN A 95 -13.51 6.94 -25.51
C ASN A 95 -14.26 6.61 -24.22
N SER A 96 -13.96 7.34 -23.15
CA SER A 96 -14.56 7.12 -21.84
C SER A 96 -14.90 8.40 -21.11
N VAL A 97 -15.82 8.28 -20.14
CA VAL A 97 -16.26 9.37 -19.29
C VAL A 97 -15.80 9.11 -17.86
N TRP A 98 -15.32 10.15 -17.20
CA TRP A 98 -14.78 10.12 -15.84
C TRP A 98 -15.44 11.19 -14.99
N HIS A 99 -15.82 10.83 -13.78
CA HIS A 99 -16.26 11.76 -12.77
C HIS A 99 -15.02 12.40 -12.12
N ASP A 100 -14.86 13.69 -12.33
CA ASP A 100 -13.87 14.54 -11.69
C ASP A 100 -14.44 15.17 -10.43
N SER A 101 -13.62 15.18 -9.38
CA SER A 101 -14.01 15.75 -8.10
C SER A 101 -14.28 17.25 -8.14
N THR A 102 -13.74 17.99 -9.12
CA THR A 102 -13.88 19.45 -9.26
C THR A 102 -14.83 19.85 -10.37
N LYS A 103 -14.61 19.29 -11.57
CA LYS A 103 -15.16 19.74 -12.84
C LYS A 103 -16.38 18.95 -13.30
N GLY A 104 -16.80 17.93 -12.56
CA GLY A 104 -17.93 17.09 -12.93
C GLY A 104 -17.52 16.03 -13.94
N ASP A 105 -18.28 15.82 -15.01
CA ASP A 105 -17.98 14.76 -15.96
C ASP A 105 -16.98 15.23 -17.03
N ILE A 106 -15.84 14.53 -17.11
CA ILE A 106 -14.82 14.73 -18.12
C ILE A 106 -14.91 13.60 -19.15
N THR A 107 -14.99 13.95 -20.43
CA THR A 107 -15.05 12.99 -21.53
C THR A 107 -13.75 12.99 -22.30
N PHE A 108 -13.13 11.84 -22.44
CA PHE A 108 -11.95 11.62 -23.24
C PHE A 108 -12.33 10.88 -24.53
N THR A 109 -11.91 11.42 -25.67
CA THR A 109 -11.82 10.66 -26.93
C THR A 109 -10.42 10.06 -27.04
N ASN A 110 -10.01 9.65 -28.23
CA ASN A 110 -8.61 9.24 -28.45
C ASN A 110 -7.64 10.41 -28.20
N THR A 111 -8.04 11.65 -28.49
CA THR A 111 -7.10 12.80 -28.56
C THR A 111 -7.65 14.12 -28.04
N THR A 112 -8.92 14.17 -27.66
CA THR A 112 -9.54 15.35 -27.05
C THR A 112 -10.13 15.02 -25.68
N MET A 113 -10.12 16.00 -24.78
CA MET A 113 -10.73 15.95 -23.47
C MET A 113 -11.67 17.15 -23.34
N SER A 114 -12.92 16.91 -22.97
CA SER A 114 -13.94 17.94 -22.73
C SER A 114 -14.54 17.81 -21.33
N GLY A 115 -15.21 18.88 -20.86
CA GLY A 115 -15.83 18.93 -19.52
C GLY A 115 -14.91 19.47 -18.42
N TRP A 116 -13.60 19.58 -18.66
CA TRP A 116 -12.71 20.36 -17.81
C TRP A 116 -12.76 21.83 -18.23
N GLU A 117 -13.60 22.61 -17.56
CA GLU A 117 -13.92 23.98 -17.97
C GLU A 117 -13.32 25.05 -17.05
N PHE A 118 -12.98 26.19 -17.63
CA PHE A 118 -12.63 27.41 -16.90
C PHE A 118 -13.08 28.65 -17.67
N SER A 119 -13.24 29.78 -16.96
CA SER A 119 -13.70 31.04 -17.55
C SER A 119 -12.56 32.05 -17.61
N THR A 120 -12.45 32.74 -18.74
CA THR A 120 -11.40 33.73 -19.01
C THR A 120 -11.90 34.71 -20.06
N TYR A 121 -11.59 36.01 -19.90
CA TYR A 121 -12.05 37.08 -20.82
C TYR A 121 -13.55 37.05 -21.18
N GLY A 122 -14.42 36.58 -20.27
CA GLY A 122 -15.87 36.49 -20.51
C GLY A 122 -16.32 35.28 -21.35
N HIS A 123 -15.44 34.32 -21.62
CA HIS A 123 -15.73 33.09 -22.35
C HIS A 123 -15.41 31.86 -21.52
N THR A 124 -16.21 30.81 -21.67
CA THR A 124 -15.95 29.49 -21.07
C THR A 124 -15.15 28.63 -22.05
N VAL A 125 -14.03 28.11 -21.57
CA VAL A 125 -13.09 27.30 -22.32
C VAL A 125 -13.26 25.84 -21.91
N THR A 126 -13.46 24.94 -22.88
CA THR A 126 -13.89 23.55 -22.59
C THR A 126 -13.13 22.45 -23.34
N ASN A 127 -12.42 22.77 -24.42
CA ASN A 127 -11.90 21.77 -25.37
C ASN A 127 -10.37 21.63 -25.32
N TRP A 128 -9.90 20.54 -24.72
CA TRP A 128 -8.48 20.22 -24.61
C TRP A 128 -8.07 19.14 -25.61
N LYS A 129 -6.84 19.22 -26.12
CA LYS A 129 -6.19 18.19 -26.94
C LYS A 129 -5.06 17.55 -26.16
N CYS A 130 -4.86 16.26 -26.37
CA CYS A 130 -3.63 15.58 -25.99
C CYS A 130 -2.47 16.32 -26.66
N TRP A 131 -1.52 16.79 -25.85
CA TRP A 131 -0.30 17.41 -26.35
C TRP A 131 0.87 16.46 -26.20
N ASP A 132 1.03 15.88 -25.01
CA ASP A 132 2.02 14.84 -24.75
C ASP A 132 1.53 13.84 -23.70
N SER A 133 1.76 12.55 -23.96
CA SER A 133 1.46 11.44 -23.05
C SER A 133 2.65 10.48 -22.87
N THR A 134 3.83 10.82 -23.39
CA THR A 134 5.01 9.94 -23.43
C THR A 134 5.55 9.62 -22.04
N LEU A 135 5.40 10.54 -21.09
CA LEU A 135 5.84 10.37 -19.70
C LEU A 135 4.75 9.80 -18.78
N PHE A 136 3.56 9.47 -19.30
CA PHE A 136 2.45 9.00 -18.47
C PHE A 136 2.78 7.67 -17.78
N GLU A 137 3.27 6.66 -18.51
CA GLU A 137 3.54 5.34 -17.94
C GLU A 137 4.75 5.34 -16.98
N THR A 138 5.73 6.21 -17.22
CA THR A 138 6.97 6.25 -16.43
C THR A 138 6.91 7.20 -15.24
N GLN A 139 6.17 8.30 -15.35
CA GLN A 139 6.18 9.40 -14.37
C GLN A 139 4.78 9.92 -14.03
N GLY A 140 3.71 9.42 -14.67
CA GLY A 140 2.34 9.85 -14.44
C GLY A 140 1.96 11.18 -15.09
N TYR A 141 2.82 11.78 -15.92
CA TYR A 141 2.53 13.08 -16.53
C TYR A 141 1.67 12.95 -17.78
N LEU A 142 0.59 13.73 -17.82
CA LEU A 142 -0.26 13.94 -18.98
C LEU A 142 -0.34 15.44 -19.29
N VAL A 143 0.05 15.82 -20.51
CA VAL A 143 0.05 17.21 -20.96
C VAL A 143 -1.07 17.43 -21.96
N LEU A 144 -1.89 18.43 -21.67
CA LEU A 144 -2.98 18.86 -22.52
C LEU A 144 -2.74 20.28 -23.00
N LYS A 145 -3.13 20.54 -24.24
CA LYS A 145 -3.09 21.87 -24.84
C LYS A 145 -4.49 22.26 -25.25
N LEU A 146 -4.84 23.52 -25.07
CA LEU A 146 -6.13 24.01 -25.49
C LEU A 146 -6.29 23.93 -27.02
N SER A 147 -7.46 23.52 -27.49
CA SER A 147 -7.75 23.42 -28.93
C SER A 147 -7.75 24.77 -29.64
N ASP A 148 -8.21 25.78 -28.90
CA ASP A 148 -8.40 27.15 -29.33
C ASP A 148 -7.50 28.09 -28.50
N THR A 149 -7.53 29.37 -28.82
CA THR A 149 -6.78 30.41 -28.09
C THR A 149 -7.66 31.07 -27.02
N ILE A 150 -7.06 31.43 -25.90
CA ILE A 150 -7.74 31.99 -24.72
C ILE A 150 -8.30 33.41 -24.97
N SER A 151 -7.71 34.16 -25.90
CA SER A 151 -8.10 35.54 -26.24
C SER A 151 -8.08 35.74 -27.76
N ALA A 152 -9.15 36.33 -28.30
CA ALA A 152 -9.23 36.63 -29.74
C ALA A 152 -8.38 37.84 -30.15
N GLN A 153 -8.11 38.77 -29.22
CA GLN A 153 -7.36 40.01 -29.47
C GLN A 153 -5.86 39.79 -29.35
N THR A 154 -5.45 38.91 -28.44
CA THR A 154 -4.07 38.51 -28.17
C THR A 154 -4.06 36.98 -28.03
N PRO A 155 -3.97 36.24 -29.15
CA PRO A 155 -3.98 34.79 -29.13
C PRO A 155 -2.95 34.24 -28.15
N LYS A 156 -3.41 33.55 -27.11
CA LYS A 156 -2.58 32.85 -26.13
C LYS A 156 -2.92 31.36 -26.15
N SER A 157 -1.89 30.53 -26.14
CA SER A 157 -2.01 29.09 -25.95
C SER A 157 -2.13 28.77 -24.45
N ALA A 158 -2.91 27.75 -24.09
CA ALA A 158 -3.04 27.23 -22.73
C ALA A 158 -2.53 25.79 -22.66
N TYR A 159 -1.78 25.49 -21.61
CA TYR A 159 -1.23 24.17 -21.33
C TYR A 159 -1.57 23.75 -19.91
N MET A 160 -2.01 22.51 -19.76
CA MET A 160 -2.30 21.87 -18.49
C MET A 160 -1.38 20.66 -18.36
N CYS A 161 -0.72 20.52 -17.21
CA CYS A 161 0.06 19.32 -16.92
C CYS A 161 -0.52 18.66 -15.66
N MET A 162 -1.07 17.47 -15.85
CA MET A 162 -1.60 16.63 -14.80
C MET A 162 -0.54 15.60 -14.41
N LYS A 163 -0.18 15.55 -13.13
CA LYS A 163 0.59 14.43 -12.58
C LYS A 163 -0.37 13.46 -11.91
N MET A 164 -0.60 12.34 -12.57
CA MET A 164 -1.60 11.35 -12.20
C MET A 164 -0.95 10.18 -11.47
N THR A 165 -1.60 9.72 -10.40
CA THR A 165 -1.24 8.48 -9.73
C THR A 165 -2.40 7.51 -9.81
N LYS A 166 -2.09 6.30 -10.28
CA LYS A 166 -3.06 5.22 -10.43
C LYS A 166 -3.46 4.68 -9.07
N LEU A 167 -4.76 4.64 -8.79
CA LEU A 167 -5.34 3.98 -7.61
C LEU A 167 -5.89 2.61 -7.98
N SER A 168 -6.59 2.54 -9.11
CA SER A 168 -7.06 1.29 -9.71
C SER A 168 -7.03 1.40 -11.25
N ASN A 169 -7.51 0.40 -11.97
CA ASN A 169 -7.74 0.52 -13.41
C ASN A 169 -8.83 1.55 -13.77
N ASN A 170 -9.67 1.92 -12.79
CA ASN A 170 -10.85 2.76 -12.98
C ASN A 170 -10.83 4.04 -12.13
N SER A 171 -9.72 4.32 -11.43
CA SER A 171 -9.57 5.50 -10.61
C SER A 171 -8.14 6.01 -10.53
N TYR A 172 -8.01 7.33 -10.50
CA TYR A 172 -6.75 8.05 -10.36
C TYR A 172 -6.97 9.20 -9.38
N TYR A 173 -5.92 9.59 -8.66
CA TYR A 173 -5.83 10.97 -8.21
C TYR A 173 -4.80 11.72 -9.04
N TYR A 174 -4.90 13.04 -9.11
CA TYR A 174 -3.93 13.85 -9.83
C TYR A 174 -3.71 15.21 -9.19
N TYR A 175 -2.54 15.79 -9.47
CA TYR A 175 -2.21 17.18 -9.18
C TYR A 175 -2.06 17.97 -10.48
N LEU A 176 -2.45 19.24 -10.45
CA LEU A 176 -2.06 20.22 -11.47
C LEU A 176 -0.77 20.87 -11.01
N VAL A 177 0.30 20.73 -11.80
CA VAL A 177 1.66 21.08 -11.33
C VAL A 177 2.05 22.54 -11.58
N GLN A 178 1.25 23.26 -12.37
CA GLN A 178 1.45 24.69 -12.61
C GLN A 178 1.09 25.55 -11.38
N ALA A 179 1.65 26.75 -11.33
CA ALA A 179 1.20 27.80 -10.41
C ALA A 179 -0.21 28.29 -10.77
N GLN A 180 -0.93 28.84 -9.79
CA GLN A 180 -2.20 29.52 -10.02
C GLN A 180 -1.99 30.69 -10.99
N ASN A 181 -2.89 30.82 -11.96
CA ASN A 181 -2.79 31.82 -12.99
C ASN A 181 -4.02 32.76 -12.95
N PRO A 182 -3.83 34.05 -12.61
CA PRO A 182 -4.94 35.00 -12.48
C PRO A 182 -5.66 35.26 -13.80
N LEU A 183 -5.00 35.06 -14.95
CA LEU A 183 -5.62 35.26 -16.27
C LEU A 183 -6.75 34.26 -16.56
N VAL A 184 -6.77 33.15 -15.83
CA VAL A 184 -7.70 32.03 -16.04
C VAL A 184 -8.48 31.71 -14.76
N GLY A 185 -8.66 32.69 -13.88
CA GLY A 185 -9.44 32.55 -12.65
C GLY A 185 -8.73 31.75 -11.56
N GLU A 186 -7.42 31.94 -11.43
CA GLU A 186 -6.54 31.24 -10.48
C GLU A 186 -6.43 29.72 -10.72
N GLU A 187 -6.83 29.26 -11.91
CA GLU A 187 -6.60 27.89 -12.32
C GLU A 187 -5.10 27.62 -12.53
N ARG A 188 -4.67 26.38 -12.25
CA ARG A 188 -3.28 25.94 -12.44
C ARG A 188 -3.02 25.56 -13.89
N ILE A 189 -3.00 26.57 -14.76
CA ILE A 189 -2.81 26.44 -16.22
C ILE A 189 -1.71 27.40 -16.65
N LEU A 190 -0.76 26.90 -17.44
CA LEU A 190 0.27 27.74 -18.05
C LEU A 190 -0.28 28.39 -19.32
N THR A 191 -0.17 29.71 -19.41
CA THR A 191 -0.50 30.48 -20.62
C THR A 191 0.75 30.98 -21.30
N SER A 192 0.81 30.90 -22.63
CA SER A 192 1.94 31.35 -23.43
C SER A 192 1.48 32.25 -24.58
N ASP A 193 2.23 33.31 -24.84
CA ASP A 193 2.01 34.21 -25.99
C ASP A 193 2.49 33.58 -27.31
N ASN A 194 3.32 32.54 -27.24
CA ASN A 194 3.84 31.83 -28.40
C ASN A 194 3.51 30.34 -28.33
N ASP A 195 3.21 29.75 -29.49
CA ASP A 195 2.90 28.33 -29.61
C ASP A 195 4.15 27.42 -29.67
N THR A 196 5.29 27.94 -29.24
CA THR A 196 6.62 27.33 -29.38
C THR A 196 7.05 26.50 -28.18
N LEU A 197 6.20 26.38 -27.15
CA LEU A 197 6.49 25.54 -25.99
C LEU A 197 6.46 24.07 -26.42
N THR A 198 7.64 23.47 -26.50
CA THR A 198 7.85 22.08 -26.96
C THR A 198 8.42 21.18 -25.88
N ASP A 199 8.94 21.75 -24.79
CA ASP A 199 9.61 20.99 -23.74
C ASP A 199 8.66 20.64 -22.59
N ILE A 200 8.36 19.36 -22.44
CA ILE A 200 7.57 18.81 -21.33
C ILE A 200 8.17 19.19 -19.99
N SER A 201 9.50 19.23 -19.87
CA SER A 201 10.15 19.57 -18.61
C SER A 201 9.86 21.00 -18.18
N THR A 202 9.63 21.90 -19.14
CA THR A 202 9.18 23.28 -18.90
C THR A 202 7.68 23.32 -18.57
N LEU A 203 6.85 22.57 -19.30
CA LEU A 203 5.39 22.55 -19.10
C LEU A 203 4.96 21.90 -17.78
N CYS A 204 5.69 20.87 -17.36
CA CYS A 204 5.46 20.08 -16.15
C CYS A 204 6.48 20.37 -15.05
N ASN A 205 7.22 21.48 -15.15
CA ASN A 205 8.12 21.89 -14.08
C ASN A 205 7.29 22.13 -12.82
N MET A 206 7.57 21.36 -11.75
CA MET A 206 6.93 21.56 -10.45
C MET A 206 7.40 22.90 -9.87
N GLN A 207 6.71 23.98 -10.24
CA GLN A 207 6.92 25.29 -9.61
C GLN A 207 6.23 25.37 -8.25
N HIS A 208 5.42 24.37 -7.90
CA HIS A 208 4.69 24.28 -6.66
C HIS A 208 4.91 22.90 -6.04
N ILE A 209 5.31 22.85 -4.76
CA ILE A 209 5.30 21.60 -3.98
C ILE A 209 3.85 21.13 -3.95
N GLU A 210 3.56 19.91 -4.40
CA GLU A 210 2.21 19.32 -4.37
C GLU A 210 1.67 19.37 -2.94
N PRO A 211 0.82 20.35 -2.60
CA PRO A 211 0.32 20.46 -1.25
C PRO A 211 -0.67 19.30 -1.11
N LYS A 212 -0.47 18.49 -0.07
CA LYS A 212 -1.10 17.16 0.05
C LYS A 212 -2.63 17.21 -0.03
N GLU A 213 -3.22 18.35 0.30
CA GLU A 213 -4.66 18.63 0.24
C GLU A 213 -5.20 18.94 -1.16
N GLN A 214 -4.40 19.50 -2.09
CA GLN A 214 -4.92 19.95 -3.40
C GLN A 214 -4.90 18.86 -4.48
N PHE A 215 -5.09 17.60 -4.10
CA PHE A 215 -5.28 16.54 -5.09
C PHE A 215 -6.72 16.52 -5.57
N HIS A 216 -6.88 16.10 -6.82
CA HIS A 216 -8.17 15.83 -7.45
C HIS A 216 -8.32 14.33 -7.67
N VAL A 217 -9.55 13.86 -7.86
CA VAL A 217 -9.85 12.43 -8.07
C VAL A 217 -10.69 12.26 -9.32
N LEU A 218 -10.31 11.27 -10.12
CA LEU A 218 -11.06 10.76 -11.27
C LEU A 218 -11.59 9.36 -10.95
N VAL A 219 -12.88 9.15 -11.17
CA VAL A 219 -13.55 7.85 -11.08
C VAL A 219 -14.25 7.55 -12.41
N LYS A 220 -13.93 6.43 -13.05
CA LYS A 220 -14.49 6.08 -14.36
C LYS A 220 -15.99 5.81 -14.25
N GLN A 221 -16.79 6.45 -15.11
CA GLN A 221 -18.24 6.27 -15.12
C GLN A 221 -18.59 4.81 -15.45
N GLY A 222 -19.50 4.24 -14.65
CA GLY A 222 -19.91 2.82 -14.75
C GLY A 222 -19.01 1.85 -13.97
N PHE A 223 -17.90 2.33 -13.39
CA PHE A 223 -16.95 1.52 -12.62
C PHE A 223 -16.72 2.07 -11.21
N GLN A 224 -17.71 2.77 -10.65
CA GLN A 224 -17.59 3.44 -9.36
C GLN A 224 -17.35 2.45 -8.21
N VAL A 225 -18.02 1.28 -8.22
CA VAL A 225 -17.80 0.21 -7.23
C VAL A 225 -16.39 -0.37 -7.33
N ALA A 226 -15.86 -0.52 -8.55
CA ALA A 226 -14.49 -1.01 -8.78
C ALA A 226 -13.41 0.04 -8.45
N SER A 227 -13.82 1.27 -8.14
CA SER A 227 -12.93 2.39 -7.81
C SER A 227 -12.78 2.61 -6.30
N LYS A 228 -13.55 1.87 -5.49
CA LYS A 228 -13.44 1.87 -4.03
C LYS A 228 -12.01 1.60 -3.59
N GLN A 229 -11.57 2.32 -2.58
CA GLN A 229 -10.29 2.16 -1.90
C GLN A 229 -10.57 1.90 -0.42
N ASP A 230 -9.63 1.26 0.26
CA ASP A 230 -9.71 1.15 1.72
C ASP A 230 -9.65 2.54 2.34
N CYS A 231 -10.61 2.83 3.22
CA CYS A 231 -10.60 4.04 4.01
C CYS A 231 -9.37 4.06 4.92
N PRO A 232 -8.69 5.22 5.08
CA PRO A 232 -7.49 5.29 5.88
C PRO A 232 -7.80 5.11 7.36
N ASN A 233 -6.79 4.70 8.13
CA ASN A 233 -6.96 4.36 9.54
C ASN A 233 -7.52 5.50 10.41
N ALA A 234 -7.28 6.76 10.04
CA ALA A 234 -7.82 7.93 10.71
C ALA A 234 -9.37 7.94 10.76
N VAL A 235 -10.04 7.28 9.81
CA VAL A 235 -11.51 7.18 9.75
C VAL A 235 -12.01 5.75 9.89
N ARG A 236 -11.11 4.77 10.11
CA ARG A 236 -11.47 3.35 10.18
C ARG A 236 -11.86 2.99 11.61
N GLY A 237 -13.14 3.18 11.94
CA GLY A 237 -13.67 2.93 13.27
C GLY A 237 -15.18 3.11 13.35
N ASN A 238 -15.70 2.92 14.56
CA ASN A 238 -17.02 3.38 14.96
C ASN A 238 -16.85 4.61 15.84
N PHE A 239 -17.49 5.70 15.43
CA PHE A 239 -17.38 7.00 16.08
C PHE A 239 -18.75 7.53 16.44
N ASP A 240 -18.83 8.15 17.61
CA ASP A 240 -19.80 9.19 17.85
C ASP A 240 -19.22 10.50 17.32
N TYR A 241 -20.04 11.35 16.70
CA TYR A 241 -19.57 12.62 16.17
C TYR A 241 -20.46 13.79 16.56
N THR A 242 -19.83 14.93 16.85
CA THR A 242 -20.49 16.24 16.95
C THR A 242 -20.28 17.04 15.68
N TYR A 243 -21.36 17.54 15.09
CA TYR A 243 -21.36 18.31 13.86
C TYR A 243 -21.44 19.80 14.13
N ARG A 244 -20.57 20.62 13.55
CA ARG A 244 -20.70 22.08 13.57
C ARG A 244 -20.68 22.61 12.15
N GLY A 245 -21.80 23.19 11.71
CA GLY A 245 -21.96 23.72 10.36
C GLY A 245 -21.29 25.08 10.16
N SER A 246 -21.21 25.53 8.91
CA SER A 246 -20.67 26.84 8.53
C SER A 246 -21.42 28.03 9.14
N ASP A 247 -22.66 27.81 9.60
CA ASP A 247 -23.47 28.73 10.39
C ASP A 247 -23.04 28.83 11.86
N ASN A 248 -21.95 28.15 12.25
CA ASN A 248 -21.45 28.01 13.61
C ASN A 248 -22.40 27.32 14.60
N ILE A 249 -23.48 26.69 14.13
CA ILE A 249 -24.41 25.98 15.00
C ILE A 249 -23.97 24.52 15.14
N THR A 250 -23.84 24.09 16.39
CA THR A 250 -23.51 22.71 16.75
C THR A 250 -24.77 21.84 16.77
N ARG A 251 -24.67 20.64 16.21
CA ARG A 251 -25.72 19.63 16.00
C ARG A 251 -25.10 18.24 16.19
N CYS A 252 -25.94 17.20 16.17
CA CYS A 252 -25.51 15.81 16.40
C CYS A 252 -24.70 15.66 17.70
N GLN A 253 -25.23 16.09 18.84
CA GLN A 253 -24.47 16.07 20.11
C GLN A 253 -24.70 14.80 20.93
N SER A 254 -25.39 13.80 20.36
CA SER A 254 -25.76 12.58 21.07
C SER A 254 -24.65 11.54 20.96
N THR A 255 -24.50 10.70 21.98
CA THR A 255 -23.60 9.52 21.97
C THR A 255 -24.14 8.36 21.12
N ASN A 256 -25.06 8.64 20.21
CA ASN A 256 -25.63 7.68 19.27
C ASN A 256 -25.57 8.20 17.83
N ASP A 257 -24.96 9.37 17.59
CA ASP A 257 -24.76 9.91 16.25
C ASP A 257 -23.59 9.20 15.61
N ARG A 258 -23.91 8.11 14.90
CA ARG A 258 -22.94 7.08 14.52
C ARG A 258 -22.38 7.29 13.12
N TRP A 259 -21.05 7.27 13.05
CA TRP A 259 -20.27 7.03 11.85
C TRP A 259 -19.61 5.67 12.00
N THR A 260 -19.84 4.76 11.06
CA THR A 260 -19.15 3.46 10.98
C THR A 260 -18.42 3.26 9.66
N VAL A 261 -17.23 2.65 9.73
CA VAL A 261 -16.45 2.13 8.59
C VAL A 261 -16.12 0.65 8.79
N CYS A 262 -16.76 0.01 9.78
CA CYS A 262 -16.36 -1.33 10.23
C CYS A 262 -17.15 -2.46 9.56
N GLN A 263 -18.27 -2.14 8.92
CA GLN A 263 -19.02 -3.13 8.13
C GLN A 263 -18.32 -3.45 6.80
N ASP A 264 -17.68 -2.44 6.21
CA ASP A 264 -16.89 -2.51 4.98
C ASP A 264 -15.81 -1.44 5.07
N ASN A 265 -14.54 -1.86 5.08
CA ASN A 265 -13.39 -0.95 5.22
C ASN A 265 -13.27 0.09 4.10
N GLN A 266 -14.08 -0.02 3.04
CA GLN A 266 -14.10 0.90 1.90
C GLN A 266 -15.31 1.83 1.90
N THR A 267 -16.24 1.65 2.84
CA THR A 267 -17.52 2.36 2.88
C THR A 267 -17.71 3.04 4.23
N MET A 268 -18.00 4.34 4.19
CA MET A 268 -18.39 5.12 5.35
C MET A 268 -19.91 5.25 5.40
N THR A 269 -20.48 4.89 6.55
CA THR A 269 -21.93 4.96 6.78
C THR A 269 -22.23 5.88 7.97
N PHE A 270 -23.19 6.79 7.79
CA PHE A 270 -23.68 7.73 8.78
C PHE A 270 -25.13 7.40 9.14
N ASP A 271 -25.45 7.31 10.42
CA ASP A 271 -26.81 7.02 10.90
C ASP A 271 -27.65 8.29 10.98
N TYR A 272 -28.47 8.53 9.97
CA TYR A 272 -29.37 9.69 9.94
C TYR A 272 -30.64 9.54 10.76
N SER A 273 -30.87 8.37 11.39
CA SER A 273 -32.01 8.20 12.30
C SER A 273 -31.81 8.97 13.61
N THR A 274 -30.55 9.18 14.01
CA THR A 274 -30.19 9.91 15.23
C THR A 274 -29.78 11.36 14.94
N CYS A 275 -29.10 11.61 13.82
CA CYS A 275 -28.80 12.96 13.35
C CYS A 275 -29.15 13.19 11.88
N SER A 276 -30.08 14.11 11.61
CA SER A 276 -30.54 14.45 10.26
C SER A 276 -29.55 15.30 9.43
N GLN A 277 -28.34 15.58 9.94
CA GLN A 277 -27.35 16.35 9.19
C GLN A 277 -26.73 15.52 8.07
N LYS A 278 -26.71 16.08 6.86
CA LYS A 278 -26.16 15.43 5.66
C LYS A 278 -24.64 15.39 5.67
N MET A 279 -24.10 14.41 6.39
CA MET A 279 -22.69 14.07 6.37
C MET A 279 -22.22 13.73 4.96
N ALA A 280 -20.99 14.13 4.65
CA ALA A 280 -20.40 13.98 3.32
C ALA A 280 -21.26 14.53 2.15
N TYR A 281 -22.21 15.43 2.44
CA TYR A 281 -23.22 15.91 1.50
C TYR A 281 -23.97 14.78 0.76
N SER A 282 -24.25 13.69 1.48
CA SER A 282 -25.03 12.55 1.00
C SER A 282 -26.43 12.56 1.64
N ASN A 283 -27.45 12.18 0.87
CA ASN A 283 -28.81 12.00 1.39
C ASN A 283 -29.00 10.62 2.03
N GLY A 284 -28.33 9.60 1.50
CA GLY A 284 -28.39 8.23 1.99
C GLY A 284 -27.46 7.95 3.17
N GLY A 285 -26.48 8.82 3.42
CA GLY A 285 -25.48 8.64 4.49
C GLY A 285 -24.47 7.54 4.19
N VAL A 286 -24.36 7.07 2.95
CA VAL A 286 -23.43 6.00 2.54
C VAL A 286 -22.51 6.53 1.46
N VAL A 287 -21.20 6.58 1.74
CA VAL A 287 -20.19 7.08 0.82
C VAL A 287 -18.99 6.14 0.76
N TRP A 288 -18.28 6.11 -0.36
CA TRP A 288 -17.16 5.22 -0.59
C TRP A 288 -15.85 5.95 -0.53
N CYS A 289 -14.85 5.45 0.18
CA CYS A 289 -13.51 5.98 0.08
C CYS A 289 -12.96 5.70 -1.32
N VAL A 290 -12.47 6.74 -2.00
CA VAL A 290 -11.96 6.62 -3.37
C VAL A 290 -10.52 7.11 -3.51
N ALA A 291 -10.01 7.88 -2.55
CA ALA A 291 -8.59 8.23 -2.46
C ALA A 291 -8.25 8.73 -1.05
N SER A 292 -6.99 8.62 -0.65
CA SER A 292 -6.49 9.29 0.56
C SER A 292 -5.02 9.66 0.46
N ILE A 293 -4.66 10.81 1.02
CA ILE A 293 -3.27 11.28 1.12
C ILE A 293 -2.93 11.54 2.60
N VAL A 294 -1.87 10.88 3.09
CA VAL A 294 -1.41 11.02 4.48
C VAL A 294 -0.25 12.03 4.57
N GLY A 295 -0.42 13.03 5.43
CA GLY A 295 0.59 14.02 5.76
C GLY A 295 0.53 14.42 7.24
N SER A 296 0.61 15.72 7.51
CA SER A 296 0.35 16.25 8.86
C SER A 296 -1.08 15.93 9.31
N TYR A 297 -2.00 15.88 8.35
CA TYR A 297 -3.36 15.36 8.47
C TYR A 297 -3.59 14.29 7.41
N THR A 298 -4.65 13.52 7.57
CA THR A 298 -5.11 12.57 6.56
C THR A 298 -6.24 13.21 5.76
N TYR A 299 -6.03 13.37 4.45
CA TYR A 299 -7.06 13.85 3.53
C TYR A 299 -7.75 12.65 2.88
N VAL A 300 -9.07 12.60 2.94
CA VAL A 300 -9.88 11.48 2.44
C VAL A 300 -10.87 12.01 1.43
N MET A 301 -10.80 11.52 0.19
CA MET A 301 -11.83 11.77 -0.80
C MET A 301 -12.84 10.63 -0.75
N VAL A 302 -14.12 10.99 -0.58
CA VAL A 302 -15.23 10.04 -0.64
C VAL A 302 -16.12 10.31 -1.84
N TYR A 303 -16.74 9.25 -2.34
CA TYR A 303 -17.67 9.26 -3.46
C TYR A 303 -19.08 8.94 -2.96
N ASN A 304 -20.01 9.83 -3.27
CA ASN A 304 -21.43 9.68 -3.03
C ASN A 304 -22.10 9.14 -4.31
N ASN A 305 -22.60 7.92 -4.24
CA ASN A 305 -23.30 7.26 -5.34
C ASN A 305 -24.83 7.40 -5.25
N ASP A 306 -25.33 8.27 -4.39
CA ASP A 306 -26.76 8.53 -4.28
C ASP A 306 -27.30 9.17 -5.57
N THR A 307 -28.54 8.85 -5.94
CA THR A 307 -29.22 9.45 -7.09
C THR A 307 -29.61 10.91 -6.86
N SER A 308 -29.41 11.44 -5.65
CA SER A 308 -29.82 12.80 -5.28
C SER A 308 -28.82 13.89 -5.62
N VAL A 309 -27.61 13.54 -6.09
CA VAL A 309 -26.53 14.49 -6.37
C VAL A 309 -27.02 15.62 -7.28
N ASP A 310 -27.05 16.84 -6.72
CA ASP A 310 -27.54 18.07 -7.38
C ASP A 310 -26.46 19.15 -7.52
N ASN A 311 -25.27 18.92 -6.94
CA ASN A 311 -24.16 19.86 -6.86
C ASN A 311 -24.49 21.19 -6.15
N VAL A 312 -25.54 21.20 -5.34
CA VAL A 312 -25.97 22.35 -4.52
C VAL A 312 -26.06 21.95 -3.07
N ASN A 313 -26.88 20.94 -2.75
CA ASN A 313 -27.08 20.42 -1.41
C ASN A 313 -26.38 19.09 -1.19
N THR A 314 -26.20 18.33 -2.27
CA THR A 314 -25.53 17.04 -2.27
C THR A 314 -24.49 16.99 -3.38
N PHE A 315 -23.35 16.40 -3.08
CA PHE A 315 -22.19 16.41 -3.96
C PHE A 315 -21.72 14.99 -4.20
N ARG A 316 -21.24 14.73 -5.42
CA ARG A 316 -20.68 13.43 -5.80
C ARG A 316 -19.37 13.13 -5.06
N PHE A 317 -18.58 14.16 -4.80
CA PHE A 317 -17.34 14.05 -4.05
C PHE A 317 -17.36 14.94 -2.84
N THR A 318 -16.71 14.47 -1.79
CA THR A 318 -16.49 15.23 -0.56
C THR A 318 -15.08 14.95 -0.07
N CYS A 319 -14.34 16.01 0.26
CA CYS A 319 -13.07 15.85 0.95
C CYS A 319 -13.26 15.99 2.46
N PHE A 320 -12.63 15.09 3.21
CA PHE A 320 -12.38 15.22 4.63
C PHE A 320 -10.90 15.54 4.88
N ALA A 321 -10.61 16.49 5.76
CA ALA A 321 -9.30 16.62 6.41
C ALA A 321 -9.44 16.14 7.85
N VAL A 322 -8.70 15.08 8.22
CA VAL A 322 -8.87 14.37 9.49
C VAL A 322 -7.54 14.34 10.25
N THR A 323 -7.57 14.51 11.57
CA THR A 323 -6.36 14.26 12.38
C THR A 323 -5.96 12.80 12.25
N ASN A 324 -4.65 12.51 12.29
CA ASN A 324 -4.18 11.13 12.06
C ASN A 324 -4.68 10.12 13.12
N ASN A 325 -5.14 10.60 14.27
CA ASN A 325 -5.77 9.81 15.33
C ASN A 325 -7.32 9.77 15.23
N GLY A 326 -7.93 10.42 14.24
CA GLY A 326 -9.37 10.38 14.00
C GLY A 326 -10.23 11.22 14.96
N THR A 327 -9.65 12.13 15.73
CA THR A 327 -10.40 12.93 16.73
C THR A 327 -11.11 14.14 16.16
N PHE A 328 -10.54 14.81 15.18
CA PHE A 328 -11.16 15.97 14.53
C PHE A 328 -11.19 15.76 13.03
N ALA A 329 -12.24 16.29 12.39
CA ALA A 329 -12.33 16.33 10.95
C ALA A 329 -13.01 17.61 10.47
N SER A 330 -12.65 18.08 9.29
CA SER A 330 -13.43 19.07 8.55
C SER A 330 -13.82 18.48 7.20
N MET A 331 -14.93 18.95 6.64
CA MET A 331 -15.41 18.49 5.34
C MET A 331 -15.68 19.64 4.39
N ALA A 332 -15.36 19.46 3.12
CA ALA A 332 -15.57 20.39 2.03
C ALA A 332 -16.22 19.66 0.84
N PRO A 333 -17.21 20.26 0.15
CA PRO A 333 -17.79 19.64 -1.02
C PRO A 333 -16.76 19.61 -2.14
N ARG A 334 -16.83 18.60 -3.01
CA ARG A 334 -15.95 18.43 -4.17
C ARG A 334 -14.52 18.03 -3.79
N ASN A 335 -13.67 19.00 -3.46
CA ASN A 335 -12.26 18.77 -3.13
C ASN A 335 -11.89 19.38 -1.79
N CYS A 336 -10.69 19.06 -1.31
CA CYS A 336 -10.16 19.77 -0.17
C CYS A 336 -9.81 21.20 -0.59
N THR A 337 -9.98 22.15 0.33
CA THR A 337 -9.56 23.54 0.10
C THR A 337 -8.08 23.69 0.44
N GLU A 338 -7.44 24.70 -0.14
CA GLU A 338 -6.09 25.09 0.24
C GLU A 338 -6.00 25.34 1.75
N ASN A 339 -4.96 24.83 2.41
CA ASN A 339 -4.76 24.93 3.85
C ASN A 339 -5.90 24.36 4.70
N GLN A 340 -6.74 23.47 4.16
CA GLN A 340 -7.79 22.82 4.95
C GLN A 340 -7.17 22.05 6.12
N SER A 341 -7.69 22.31 7.32
CA SER A 341 -7.29 21.64 8.56
C SER A 341 -8.50 20.96 9.22
N PRO A 342 -8.29 19.94 10.07
CA PRO A 342 -9.39 19.22 10.71
C PRO A 342 -10.19 20.04 11.72
N THR A 343 -9.61 21.13 12.24
CA THR A 343 -10.18 21.92 13.35
C THR A 343 -10.77 23.26 12.92
N ALA A 344 -10.64 23.63 11.64
CA ALA A 344 -11.21 24.83 11.07
C ALA A 344 -12.16 24.49 9.93
N PHE A 345 -13.12 25.39 9.67
CA PHE A 345 -13.93 25.28 8.47
C PHE A 345 -13.05 25.36 7.23
N ALA A 346 -13.39 24.57 6.21
CA ALA A 346 -12.85 24.80 4.89
C ALA A 346 -13.31 26.18 4.39
N THR A 347 -12.52 26.84 3.55
CA THR A 347 -12.83 28.17 3.04
C THR A 347 -12.91 28.14 1.52
N SER A 348 -13.95 28.76 0.95
CA SER A 348 -14.02 28.98 -0.49
C SER A 348 -12.93 29.95 -0.95
N GLN A 349 -12.71 30.04 -2.27
CA GLN A 349 -11.79 31.02 -2.87
C GLN A 349 -12.11 32.48 -2.46
N ASN A 350 -13.38 32.78 -2.17
CA ASN A 350 -13.81 34.10 -1.71
C ASN A 350 -13.69 34.28 -0.18
N GLY A 351 -13.02 33.36 0.52
CA GLY A 351 -12.78 33.44 1.97
C GLY A 351 -14.00 33.11 2.84
N SER A 352 -15.10 32.62 2.26
CA SER A 352 -16.29 32.24 3.04
C SER A 352 -16.15 30.83 3.60
N ASN A 353 -16.60 30.60 4.84
CA ASN A 353 -16.64 29.26 5.41
C ASN A 353 -17.57 28.35 4.61
N ILE A 354 -17.05 27.19 4.21
CA ILE A 354 -17.80 26.13 3.55
C ILE A 354 -17.72 24.85 4.36
N GLY A 355 -18.82 24.10 4.34
CA GLY A 355 -18.93 22.80 4.99
C GLY A 355 -19.02 22.83 6.51
N ALA A 356 -18.30 21.93 7.16
CA ALA A 356 -18.48 21.65 8.57
C ALA A 356 -17.18 21.18 9.24
N THR A 357 -17.17 21.28 10.56
CA THR A 357 -16.17 20.65 11.44
C THR A 357 -16.85 19.60 12.30
N LEU A 358 -16.07 18.59 12.65
CA LEU A 358 -16.49 17.40 13.36
C LEU A 358 -15.55 17.16 14.54
N THR A 359 -16.12 16.86 15.69
CA THR A 359 -15.40 16.25 16.81
C THR A 359 -15.86 14.80 16.93
N MET A 360 -14.92 13.87 16.86
CA MET A 360 -15.17 12.44 16.78
C MET A 360 -14.61 11.74 18.03
N SER A 361 -15.40 10.84 18.59
CA SER A 361 -15.01 9.98 19.70
C SER A 361 -15.13 8.53 19.28
N ALA A 362 -14.00 7.87 19.07
CA ALA A 362 -13.98 6.44 18.76
C ALA A 362 -14.41 5.64 19.99
N TYR A 363 -15.49 4.87 19.90
CA TYR A 363 -15.93 3.96 20.97
C TYR A 363 -15.64 2.49 20.63
N ALA A 364 -15.37 2.18 19.38
CA ALA A 364 -14.82 0.91 18.96
C ALA A 364 -13.91 1.12 17.74
N SER A 365 -12.71 0.53 17.78
CA SER A 365 -11.98 0.31 16.53
C SER A 365 -12.76 -0.69 15.69
N CYS A 366 -12.61 -0.62 14.36
CA CYS A 366 -13.06 -1.74 13.56
C CYS A 366 -12.29 -2.95 14.05
N ARG A 367 -13.03 -3.89 14.65
CA ARG A 367 -12.52 -5.23 14.77
C ARG A 367 -12.19 -5.61 13.34
N GLU A 368 -10.93 -5.87 13.04
CA GLU A 368 -10.56 -6.51 11.78
C GLU A 368 -11.23 -7.88 11.86
N ASP A 369 -12.52 -7.93 11.50
CA ASP A 369 -13.40 -9.04 11.80
C ASP A 369 -12.82 -10.30 11.13
N ASN A 370 -12.31 -11.21 11.97
CA ASN A 370 -12.35 -12.67 11.85
C ASN A 370 -11.91 -13.36 10.54
N THR A 371 -11.32 -12.66 9.56
CA THR A 371 -10.85 -13.28 8.31
C THR A 371 -9.40 -13.75 8.37
N CYS A 372 -8.64 -13.29 9.37
CA CYS A 372 -7.29 -13.83 9.59
C CYS A 372 -7.40 -15.27 10.08
N SER A 373 -7.26 -16.19 9.12
CA SER A 373 -7.08 -17.61 9.40
C SER A 373 -5.58 -17.88 9.41
N LEU A 374 -5.11 -18.50 10.50
CA LEU A 374 -3.76 -19.03 10.58
C LEU A 374 -3.54 -20.08 9.46
N PRO A 375 -2.29 -20.36 9.06
CA PRO A 375 -2.00 -21.40 8.07
C PRO A 375 -2.66 -22.74 8.44
N SER A 376 -3.29 -23.40 7.47
CA SER A 376 -4.10 -24.60 7.69
C SER A 376 -3.36 -25.74 8.41
N ASN A 377 -2.04 -25.81 8.26
CA ASN A 377 -1.19 -26.79 8.95
C ASN A 377 -1.05 -26.53 10.47
N LEU A 378 -1.20 -25.28 10.92
CA LEU A 378 -1.19 -24.88 12.33
C LEU A 378 -2.59 -24.96 12.95
N GLN A 379 -3.64 -24.77 12.16
CA GLN A 379 -5.01 -24.71 12.68
C GLN A 379 -5.40 -25.95 13.48
N ASN A 380 -6.11 -25.71 14.59
CA ASN A 380 -6.68 -26.74 15.48
C ASN A 380 -5.64 -27.78 15.91
N SER A 381 -4.44 -27.31 16.28
CA SER A 381 -3.35 -28.20 16.68
C SER A 381 -2.48 -27.59 17.77
N ILE A 382 -1.73 -28.45 18.46
CA ILE A 382 -0.82 -28.07 19.54
C ILE A 382 0.60 -28.23 19.02
N TRP A 383 1.44 -27.24 19.25
CA TRP A 383 2.85 -27.21 18.85
C TRP A 383 3.71 -26.91 20.05
N HIS A 384 4.80 -27.64 20.20
CA HIS A 384 5.80 -27.38 21.22
C HIS A 384 6.79 -26.33 20.72
N ASP A 385 6.82 -25.20 21.39
CA ASP A 385 7.77 -24.12 21.18
C ASP A 385 9.02 -24.30 22.03
N SER A 386 10.17 -24.04 21.41
CA SER A 386 11.49 -24.15 22.04
C SER A 386 11.71 -23.30 23.30
N THR A 387 10.95 -22.22 23.52
CA THR A 387 11.13 -21.31 24.66
C THR A 387 9.86 -21.08 25.47
N LYS A 388 8.67 -21.29 24.89
CA LYS A 388 7.37 -21.01 25.50
C LYS A 388 6.58 -22.26 25.88
N GLY A 389 7.06 -23.46 25.54
CA GLY A 389 6.34 -24.71 25.79
C GLY A 389 5.20 -24.93 24.81
N ASP A 390 4.11 -25.54 25.25
CA ASP A 390 3.01 -25.89 24.33
C ASP A 390 2.18 -24.67 23.93
N LEU A 391 2.07 -24.45 22.63
CA LEU A 391 1.24 -23.45 21.98
C LEU A 391 0.04 -24.12 21.31
N ALA A 392 -1.16 -23.70 21.68
CA ALA A 392 -2.40 -24.18 21.06
C ALA A 392 -2.85 -23.18 19.99
N PHE A 393 -2.98 -23.65 18.76
CA PHE A 393 -3.45 -22.86 17.63
C PHE A 393 -4.88 -23.26 17.27
N THR A 394 -5.76 -22.28 17.13
CA THR A 394 -7.10 -22.44 16.54
C THR A 394 -7.09 -21.96 15.08
N ASN A 395 -8.26 -21.75 14.49
CA ASN A 395 -8.31 -21.11 13.17
C ASN A 395 -7.77 -19.68 13.20
N SER A 396 -8.03 -18.91 14.26
CA SER A 396 -7.76 -17.46 14.30
C SER A 396 -7.03 -16.99 15.55
N SER A 397 -6.54 -17.91 16.39
CA SER A 397 -5.84 -17.54 17.62
C SER A 397 -4.71 -18.52 17.97
N MET A 398 -3.78 -18.01 18.77
CA MET A 398 -2.68 -18.75 19.38
C MET A 398 -2.73 -18.52 20.90
N GLN A 399 -2.69 -19.60 21.67
CA GLN A 399 -2.68 -19.59 23.13
C GLN A 399 -1.41 -20.26 23.66
N GLY A 400 -1.00 -19.89 24.87
CA GLY A 400 0.16 -20.49 25.56
C GLY A 400 1.46 -19.70 25.37
N TRP A 401 1.52 -18.78 24.40
CA TRP A 401 2.67 -17.90 24.23
C TRP A 401 2.63 -16.80 25.30
N SER A 402 3.22 -17.09 26.46
CA SER A 402 3.12 -16.24 27.64
C SER A 402 4.28 -15.26 27.78
N MET A 403 3.97 -14.07 28.28
CA MET A 403 4.94 -13.05 28.70
C MET A 403 4.37 -12.18 29.81
N SER A 404 5.25 -11.51 30.56
CA SER A 404 4.86 -10.55 31.59
C SER A 404 5.05 -9.12 31.09
N VAL A 405 3.97 -8.33 31.11
CA VAL A 405 3.96 -6.91 30.72
C VAL A 405 3.35 -6.09 31.83
N PHE A 406 4.10 -5.12 32.37
CA PHE A 406 3.64 -4.29 33.50
C PHE A 406 3.13 -5.09 34.71
N GLY A 407 3.71 -6.28 34.97
CA GLY A 407 3.29 -7.16 36.07
C GLY A 407 2.07 -8.05 35.76
N HIS A 408 1.49 -7.96 34.55
CA HIS A 408 0.42 -8.84 34.08
C HIS A 408 0.96 -9.91 33.15
N THR A 409 0.56 -11.16 33.36
CA THR A 409 0.85 -12.26 32.44
C THR A 409 -0.20 -12.28 31.34
N VAL A 410 0.24 -12.26 30.09
CA VAL A 410 -0.61 -12.32 28.91
C VAL A 410 -0.19 -13.51 28.05
N GLN A 411 -1.16 -14.22 27.48
CA GLN A 411 -0.92 -15.52 26.82
C GLN A 411 -1.79 -15.80 25.60
N ASN A 412 -2.77 -14.93 25.33
CA ASN A 412 -3.77 -15.11 24.28
C ASN A 412 -3.53 -14.12 23.15
N TRP A 413 -3.40 -14.65 21.93
CA TRP A 413 -3.08 -13.89 20.74
C TRP A 413 -4.10 -14.19 19.65
N GLU A 414 -4.60 -13.16 18.99
CA GLU A 414 -5.52 -13.21 17.86
C GLU A 414 -4.78 -12.92 16.56
N CYS A 415 -5.10 -13.67 15.52
CA CYS A 415 -4.61 -13.44 14.17
C CYS A 415 -5.11 -12.08 13.68
N LEU A 416 -4.19 -11.20 13.34
CA LEU A 416 -4.48 -9.87 12.77
C LEU A 416 -4.30 -9.89 11.24
N ASN A 417 -3.21 -10.48 10.75
CA ASN A 417 -2.99 -10.65 9.31
C ASN A 417 -2.13 -11.89 8.99
N SER A 418 -2.56 -12.71 8.04
CA SER A 418 -1.82 -13.88 7.53
C SER A 418 -1.65 -13.87 6.00
N SER A 419 -2.06 -12.79 5.31
CA SER A 419 -2.00 -12.69 3.84
C SER A 419 -0.56 -12.72 3.30
N LEU A 420 0.41 -12.30 4.12
CA LEU A 420 1.84 -12.36 3.82
C LEU A 420 2.46 -13.74 4.05
N PHE A 421 1.71 -14.70 4.59
CA PHE A 421 2.25 -16.03 4.89
C PHE A 421 2.64 -16.78 3.62
N ALA A 422 1.79 -16.77 2.59
CA ALA A 422 2.02 -17.53 1.36
C ALA A 422 3.22 -16.99 0.55
N SER A 423 3.45 -15.68 0.58
CA SER A 423 4.51 -15.02 -0.20
C SER A 423 5.82 -14.86 0.57
N GLN A 424 5.76 -14.66 1.90
CA GLN A 424 6.91 -14.24 2.70
C GLN A 424 7.04 -14.99 4.04
N GLY A 425 6.04 -15.79 4.42
CA GLY A 425 6.02 -16.55 5.68
C GLY A 425 5.59 -15.74 6.91
N TYR A 426 5.07 -14.52 6.76
CA TYR A 426 4.69 -13.68 7.91
C TYR A 426 3.28 -13.94 8.42
N ILE A 427 3.15 -13.97 9.75
CA ILE A 427 1.88 -13.89 10.49
C ILE A 427 1.99 -12.73 11.48
N ILE A 428 0.96 -11.89 11.51
CA ILE A 428 0.81 -10.82 12.48
C ILE A 428 -0.27 -11.22 13.47
N LEU A 429 0.07 -11.20 14.75
CA LEU A 429 -0.81 -11.48 15.85
C LEU A 429 -0.98 -10.23 16.72
N ARG A 430 -2.17 -10.04 17.27
CA ARG A 430 -2.51 -9.02 18.25
C ARG A 430 -2.80 -9.71 19.57
N LEU A 431 -2.46 -9.09 20.70
CA LEU A 431 -2.89 -9.58 21.99
C LEU A 431 -4.42 -9.47 22.13
N SER A 432 -5.08 -10.56 22.53
CA SER A 432 -6.54 -10.62 22.72
C SER A 432 -7.01 -9.67 23.81
N ASP A 433 -6.25 -9.60 24.90
CA ASP A 433 -6.57 -8.79 26.05
C ASP A 433 -5.88 -7.42 25.96
N THR A 434 -6.59 -6.37 26.36
CA THR A 434 -5.96 -5.06 26.58
C THR A 434 -5.16 -5.13 27.87
N ILE A 435 -3.88 -4.72 27.82
CA ILE A 435 -3.06 -4.66 29.03
C ILE A 435 -3.47 -3.41 29.81
N SER A 436 -4.07 -3.62 30.98
CA SER A 436 -4.54 -2.55 31.85
C SER A 436 -3.37 -1.89 32.60
N GLY A 437 -3.05 -0.65 32.24
CA GLY A 437 -2.31 0.30 33.07
C GLY A 437 -3.15 1.56 33.31
N ASN A 438 -2.53 2.70 33.68
CA ASN A 438 -3.22 4.00 33.70
C ASN A 438 -3.76 4.42 32.31
N VAL A 439 -3.22 3.82 31.25
CA VAL A 439 -3.64 3.94 29.85
C VAL A 439 -3.70 2.53 29.25
N PRO A 440 -4.71 2.18 28.42
CA PRO A 440 -4.76 0.88 27.75
C PRO A 440 -3.59 0.71 26.79
N HIS A 441 -2.95 -0.46 26.84
CA HIS A 441 -1.89 -0.84 25.91
C HIS A 441 -2.30 -2.05 25.06
N TYR A 442 -1.81 -2.06 23.82
CA TYR A 442 -2.07 -3.06 22.82
C TYR A 442 -0.74 -3.69 22.38
N GLY A 443 -0.67 -5.02 22.40
CA GLY A 443 0.49 -5.79 21.99
C GLY A 443 0.32 -6.36 20.59
N TYR A 444 1.38 -6.32 19.79
CA TYR A 444 1.45 -6.87 18.44
C TYR A 444 2.73 -7.68 18.26
N MET A 445 2.62 -8.81 17.57
CA MET A 445 3.70 -9.73 17.27
C MET A 445 3.73 -9.98 15.78
N CYS A 446 4.91 -9.85 15.16
CA CYS A 446 5.12 -10.31 13.79
C CYS A 446 6.08 -11.51 13.80
N MET A 447 5.57 -12.66 13.37
CA MET A 447 6.31 -13.92 13.26
C MET A 447 6.61 -14.20 11.80
N ARG A 448 7.88 -14.45 11.45
CA ARG A 448 8.25 -15.02 10.15
C ARG A 448 8.49 -16.51 10.31
N LEU A 449 7.57 -17.34 9.84
CA LEU A 449 7.69 -18.79 9.90
C LEU A 449 8.28 -19.33 8.61
N THR A 450 9.21 -20.27 8.75
CA THR A 450 9.71 -21.07 7.64
C THR A 450 9.42 -22.54 7.90
N LYS A 451 8.72 -23.17 6.96
CA LYS A 451 8.39 -24.58 7.02
C LYS A 451 9.65 -25.41 6.82
N VAL A 452 9.93 -26.31 7.76
CA VAL A 452 10.97 -27.34 7.61
C VAL A 452 10.33 -28.66 7.15
N SER A 453 9.19 -29.01 7.74
CA SER A 453 8.36 -30.17 7.37
C SER A 453 6.88 -29.88 7.66
N ASP A 454 5.98 -30.84 7.41
CA ASP A 454 4.57 -30.74 7.82
C ASP A 454 4.37 -30.67 9.35
N TYR A 455 5.40 -31.06 10.11
CA TYR A 455 5.37 -31.19 11.56
C TYR A 455 6.37 -30.27 12.27
N SER A 456 7.11 -29.44 11.53
CA SER A 456 8.14 -28.57 12.12
C SER A 456 8.32 -27.26 11.37
N TYR A 457 8.39 -26.17 12.14
CA TYR A 457 8.75 -24.83 11.68
C TYR A 457 9.93 -24.31 12.49
N TYR A 458 10.70 -23.40 11.89
CA TYR A 458 11.40 -22.40 12.68
C TYR A 458 10.78 -21.03 12.42
N TYR A 459 10.87 -20.12 13.38
CA TYR A 459 10.37 -18.77 13.20
C TYR A 459 11.27 -17.72 13.83
N TYR A 460 11.18 -16.49 13.30
CA TYR A 460 11.78 -15.30 13.87
C TYR A 460 10.70 -14.34 14.35
N LEU A 461 10.96 -13.66 15.46
CA LEU A 461 10.23 -12.45 15.83
C LEU A 461 10.95 -11.25 15.20
N VAL A 462 10.21 -10.56 14.34
CA VAL A 462 10.79 -9.63 13.34
C VAL A 462 11.08 -8.24 13.95
N ARG A 463 10.47 -7.94 15.11
CA ARG A 463 10.65 -6.66 15.79
C ARG A 463 11.91 -6.64 16.64
N GLY A 464 12.48 -5.45 16.85
CA GLY A 464 13.53 -5.25 17.85
C GLY A 464 13.05 -5.58 19.28
N PRO A 465 13.96 -5.90 20.20
CA PRO A 465 13.64 -6.15 21.59
C PRO A 465 13.00 -4.90 22.22
N SER A 466 11.95 -5.09 23.02
CA SER A 466 11.27 -4.03 23.74
C SER A 466 11.63 -4.08 25.22
N ASP A 467 12.15 -2.98 25.75
CA ASP A 467 12.50 -2.86 27.17
C ASP A 467 11.25 -2.93 28.08
N LEU A 468 10.06 -2.64 27.54
CA LEU A 468 8.80 -2.71 28.28
C LEU A 468 8.40 -4.15 28.64
N VAL A 469 9.00 -5.15 28.00
CA VAL A 469 8.61 -6.56 28.11
C VAL A 469 9.81 -7.48 28.22
N GLY A 470 10.81 -7.08 29.00
CA GLY A 470 11.95 -7.94 29.29
C GLY A 470 12.74 -8.34 28.04
N LYS A 471 12.83 -7.44 27.05
CA LYS A 471 13.50 -7.63 25.76
C LYS A 471 12.79 -8.59 24.80
N GLU A 472 11.54 -8.95 25.06
CA GLU A 472 10.71 -9.65 24.09
C GLU A 472 10.51 -8.79 22.83
N ARG A 473 10.41 -9.46 21.69
CA ARG A 473 10.37 -8.84 20.36
C ARG A 473 8.95 -8.59 19.88
N ILE A 474 8.25 -7.77 20.65
CA ILE A 474 6.88 -7.39 20.37
C ILE A 474 6.73 -5.88 20.35
N PHE A 475 5.74 -5.40 19.61
CA PHE A 475 5.41 -3.99 19.55
C PHE A 475 4.27 -3.70 20.53
N ILE A 476 4.46 -2.71 21.41
CA ILE A 476 3.44 -2.24 22.33
C ILE A 476 3.16 -0.78 22.04
N THR A 477 1.88 -0.44 21.99
CA THR A 477 1.42 0.94 21.77
C THR A 477 0.19 1.23 22.62
N THR A 478 0.00 2.50 22.98
CA THR A 478 -1.24 2.99 23.61
C THR A 478 -2.33 3.29 22.60
N ASN A 479 -1.99 3.33 21.31
CA ASN A 479 -2.96 3.47 20.23
C ASN A 479 -3.45 2.08 19.79
N GLY A 480 -4.77 1.84 19.87
CA GLY A 480 -5.38 0.56 19.53
C GLY A 480 -5.41 0.24 18.03
N SER A 481 -5.00 1.18 17.19
CA SER A 481 -4.85 1.01 15.76
C SER A 481 -3.38 1.06 15.34
N VAL A 482 -2.98 0.11 14.50
CA VAL A 482 -1.69 0.14 13.81
C VAL A 482 -1.94 0.67 12.41
N THR A 483 -1.31 1.79 12.08
CA THR A 483 -1.58 2.52 10.83
C THR A 483 -0.99 1.87 9.58
N ASP A 484 -0.04 0.95 9.74
CA ASP A 484 0.56 0.15 8.68
C ASP A 484 0.98 -1.20 9.25
N LEU A 485 0.28 -2.28 8.89
CA LEU A 485 0.61 -3.63 9.35
C LEU A 485 2.00 -4.07 8.86
N ASN A 486 2.45 -3.59 7.70
CA ASN A 486 3.80 -3.89 7.21
C ASN A 486 4.85 -3.26 8.10
N SER A 487 4.56 -2.10 8.72
CA SER A 487 5.47 -1.45 9.68
C SER A 487 5.76 -2.32 10.91
N LEU A 488 4.86 -3.24 11.28
CA LEU A 488 5.09 -4.20 12.36
C LEU A 488 6.13 -5.26 11.98
N CYS A 489 6.23 -5.58 10.69
CA CYS A 489 7.12 -6.58 10.12
C CYS A 489 8.33 -5.98 9.40
N VAL A 490 8.60 -4.67 9.56
CA VAL A 490 9.83 -4.07 9.01
C VAL A 490 11.02 -4.76 9.66
N LEU A 491 11.78 -5.47 8.83
CA LEU A 491 13.06 -6.08 9.17
C LEU A 491 14.02 -4.98 9.62
N ALA A 492 14.00 -4.63 10.89
CA ALA A 492 15.16 -4.01 11.51
C ALA A 492 16.23 -5.10 11.53
N ASN A 493 17.00 -5.30 10.44
CA ASN A 493 18.28 -6.02 10.33
C ASN A 493 18.57 -7.29 11.20
N ILE A 494 17.58 -8.08 11.61
CA ILE A 494 17.77 -9.06 12.70
C ILE A 494 17.23 -10.47 12.37
N GLU A 495 17.66 -11.03 11.24
CA GLU A 495 17.68 -12.49 11.08
C GLU A 495 19.10 -12.99 11.32
N ARG A 496 19.51 -12.96 12.58
CA ARG A 496 20.75 -13.63 12.97
C ARG A 496 20.45 -15.09 13.27
N ALA A 497 21.38 -15.97 12.89
CA ALA A 497 21.22 -17.42 13.03
C ALA A 497 20.96 -17.84 14.50
N GLU A 498 21.36 -17.02 15.47
CA GLU A 498 21.16 -17.28 16.90
C GLU A 498 19.77 -16.89 17.46
N GLN A 499 18.84 -16.39 16.64
CA GLN A 499 17.58 -15.77 17.13
C GLN A 499 16.30 -16.42 16.61
N PHE A 500 16.40 -17.63 16.05
CA PHE A 500 15.20 -18.39 15.69
C PHE A 500 14.66 -19.17 16.89
N HIS A 501 13.37 -19.45 16.82
CA HIS A 501 12.67 -20.38 17.68
C HIS A 501 12.20 -21.57 16.85
N ALA A 502 12.06 -22.73 17.47
CA ALA A 502 11.55 -23.93 16.81
C ALA A 502 10.15 -24.28 17.31
N LEU A 503 9.27 -24.65 16.38
CA LEU A 503 7.94 -25.19 16.64
C LEU A 503 7.87 -26.63 16.12
N ILE A 504 7.45 -27.57 16.96
CA ILE A 504 7.21 -28.97 16.57
C ILE A 504 5.79 -29.38 16.91
N LYS A 505 5.07 -29.98 15.96
CA LYS A 505 3.69 -30.40 16.15
C LYS A 505 3.62 -31.52 17.18
N SER A 506 2.83 -31.33 18.22
CA SER A 506 2.64 -32.32 19.29
C SER A 506 2.15 -33.65 18.73
N GLY A 507 2.65 -34.75 19.28
CA GLY A 507 2.35 -36.12 18.82
C GLY A 507 3.07 -36.57 17.55
N SER A 508 3.88 -35.71 16.91
CA SER A 508 4.56 -36.07 15.64
C SER A 508 5.95 -36.70 15.84
N LEU A 509 6.54 -36.56 17.04
CA LEU A 509 7.87 -37.07 17.37
C LEU A 509 7.93 -38.61 17.37
N ARG A 510 8.18 -39.21 16.21
CA ARG A 510 8.71 -40.58 16.12
C ARG A 510 10.22 -40.57 16.40
N TYR A 511 10.79 -41.71 16.80
CA TYR A 511 12.15 -41.83 17.36
C TYR A 511 13.28 -41.12 16.57
N GLY A 512 13.16 -40.95 15.25
CA GLY A 512 14.13 -40.23 14.42
C GLY A 512 14.08 -38.69 14.51
N GLU A 513 12.93 -38.10 14.86
CA GLU A 513 12.76 -36.64 14.97
C GLU A 513 13.21 -36.08 16.33
N ARG A 514 13.31 -36.95 17.35
CA ARG A 514 13.92 -36.59 18.65
C ARG A 514 15.38 -36.17 18.50
N LEU A 515 16.13 -36.76 17.56
CA LEU A 515 17.52 -36.41 17.27
C LEU A 515 17.65 -35.04 16.59
N PHE A 516 16.69 -34.63 15.76
CA PHE A 516 16.69 -33.30 15.15
C PHE A 516 16.43 -32.21 16.21
N TYR A 517 15.53 -32.49 17.17
CA TYR A 517 15.31 -31.62 18.32
C TYR A 517 16.54 -31.49 19.22
N VAL A 518 17.25 -32.60 19.45
CA VAL A 518 18.53 -32.61 20.20
C VAL A 518 19.63 -31.87 19.44
N CYS A 519 19.74 -32.01 18.12
CA CYS A 519 20.71 -31.26 17.32
C CYS A 519 20.41 -29.75 17.29
N ILE A 520 19.15 -29.34 17.19
CA ILE A 520 18.76 -27.93 17.29
C ILE A 520 19.07 -27.39 18.69
N LEU A 521 18.72 -28.12 19.76
CA LEU A 521 19.03 -27.72 21.14
C LEU A 521 20.54 -27.70 21.46
N LEU A 522 21.33 -28.57 20.84
CA LEU A 522 22.79 -28.57 20.95
C LEU A 522 23.43 -27.40 20.17
N LEU A 523 22.86 -27.00 19.03
CA LEU A 523 23.28 -25.82 18.28
C LEU A 523 22.88 -24.50 18.95
N LEU A 524 21.84 -24.51 19.79
CA LEU A 524 21.38 -23.34 20.57
C LEU A 524 22.17 -23.13 21.89
N ASN A 525 22.99 -24.10 22.32
CA ASN A 525 23.80 -24.04 23.56
C ASN A 525 25.31 -23.84 23.31
N VAL A 526 25.70 -23.52 22.07
CA VAL A 526 27.08 -23.15 21.67
C VAL A 526 27.04 -21.72 21.17
#